data_AF-A0A176YLN9-F1
#
_entry.id   AF-A0A176YLN9-F1
#
_cell.length_a   1.000
_cell.length_b   1.000
_cell.length_c   1.000
_cell.angle_alpha   90.00
_cell.angle_beta   90.00
_cell.angle_gamma   90.00
#
_symmetry.space_group_name_H-M   'P 1'
#
loop_
_entity.id
_entity.type
_entity.pdbx_description
1 polymer ?
#
loop_
_entity_poly.entity_id
_entity_poly.type
_entity_poly.pdbx_seq_one_letter_code
_entity_poly.pdbx_strand_id
1 'polypeptide(L)'
;MGGITRAVAYCNNEVAFIAWDVDEMIPGCLGFDIVRIYPETGERRALSAWVPFEGQHNHGWKEQDTGVWPVQKTNWRDLTLRKRRDRAERRPDNVRVKYEIRPVGRMESGLEPVPVRQKKTYDGPVIPLGYLGPAVETNEIVVTSDYGDVKAAFNNGIIAGQWLRHAIEEQNKAFNKDVLIAEVQDQHSAIREYLSGDLILFLKSMIDRALAEGGQVLLALYELDGPELIDLLIRNKSIVKIILSNSSADRETGEWDKRNAPARATLKAARVEVQNRLFNNRHIGHNKFAVYLDGHGDAQAVMTGSTNWTSLGLCGQTNNSIVIENAGIAEGYRAYWQRLHDDEIEDPDPPSAPGGKNVQGADLRQENQEVVPANLTSSAAQLWFSPNTKAKTRNIKKAPPDLDALFKLMQNAQQAIFFLAFLPARGGLYSIIETARQAGETKPDLLVVGAISDPTAMPGYQAKEAEDGEEDDETPEEAAARKPYVYDARHTHIVRASNLGAGTALGDFEAEILKLGTAIVHDKIVVIDPLSDNCTVVTGSHNLGYKASYENDENMLIIRGDKRLAQAYAVHVLDVYDHYRYRAWQAKNKLEGKPVFSGHIDLNDRWLDRYVNGNKGDVTQYFLNGR
;
A
#
# COMPACT_ATOMS: atom_id res chain seq x y z
N MET A 1 -5.35 24.71 31.43
CA MET A 1 -4.83 23.34 31.49
C MET A 1 -5.18 22.76 30.15
N GLY A 2 -4.16 22.31 29.42
CA GLY A 2 -4.34 21.95 28.02
C GLY A 2 -5.36 20.86 27.84
N GLY A 3 -6.00 20.90 26.68
CA GLY A 3 -7.02 19.95 26.30
C GLY A 3 -6.92 19.62 24.82
N ILE A 4 -7.68 18.60 24.43
CA ILE A 4 -7.88 18.31 23.03
C ILE A 4 -8.84 19.36 22.48
N THR A 5 -8.44 20.09 21.45
CA THR A 5 -9.27 21.16 20.84
C THR A 5 -10.08 20.66 19.66
N ARG A 6 -9.59 19.62 18.97
CA ARG A 6 -10.21 19.06 17.77
C ARG A 6 -9.77 17.61 17.57
N ALA A 7 -10.65 16.80 17.01
CA ALA A 7 -10.32 15.46 16.53
C ALA A 7 -11.03 15.14 15.21
N VAL A 8 -10.38 14.36 14.35
CA VAL A 8 -10.90 13.93 13.05
C VAL A 8 -10.50 12.48 12.78
N ALA A 9 -11.29 11.79 11.98
CA ALA A 9 -10.99 10.45 11.50
C ALA A 9 -11.26 10.32 9.99
N TYR A 10 -10.46 9.49 9.35
CA TYR A 10 -10.58 9.09 7.94
C TYR A 10 -10.32 7.58 7.84
N CYS A 11 -10.87 6.88 6.84
CA CYS A 11 -10.58 5.46 6.65
C CYS A 11 -10.49 5.06 5.19
N ASN A 12 -9.83 3.92 4.95
CA ASN A 12 -10.07 3.10 3.78
C ASN A 12 -10.96 1.90 4.17
N ASN A 13 -11.04 0.87 3.32
CA ASN A 13 -11.84 -0.32 3.60
C ASN A 13 -11.23 -1.25 4.68
N GLU A 14 -10.09 -0.95 5.30
CA GLU A 14 -9.37 -1.84 6.22
C GLU A 14 -8.92 -1.18 7.54
N VAL A 15 -8.47 0.07 7.50
CA VAL A 15 -7.88 0.83 8.61
C VAL A 15 -8.45 2.25 8.68
N ALA A 16 -8.43 2.83 9.89
CA ALA A 16 -8.71 4.25 10.09
C ALA A 16 -7.44 4.99 10.52
N PHE A 17 -7.33 6.24 10.07
CA PHE A 17 -6.40 7.24 10.57
C PHE A 17 -7.16 8.23 11.44
N ILE A 18 -6.65 8.48 12.64
CA ILE A 18 -7.24 9.35 13.65
C ILE A 18 -6.21 10.44 13.96
N ALA A 19 -6.63 11.69 13.99
CA ALA A 19 -5.77 12.83 14.31
C ALA A 19 -6.49 13.78 15.27
N TRP A 20 -5.75 14.34 16.21
CA TRP A 20 -6.28 15.31 17.17
C TRP A 20 -5.24 16.37 17.50
N ASP A 21 -5.73 17.53 17.92
CA ASP A 21 -4.91 18.69 18.26
C ASP A 21 -5.00 18.99 19.75
N VAL A 22 -3.96 19.63 20.28
CA VAL A 22 -3.90 20.09 21.68
C VAL A 22 -3.44 21.55 21.70
N ASP A 23 -4.04 22.38 22.55
CA ASP A 23 -3.76 23.82 22.63
C ASP A 23 -2.49 24.17 23.41
N GLU A 24 -2.19 23.41 24.45
CA GLU A 24 -1.00 23.58 25.28
C GLU A 24 -0.54 22.22 25.84
N MET A 25 0.58 22.21 26.55
CA MET A 25 1.01 21.04 27.31
C MET A 25 -0.08 20.63 28.30
N ILE A 26 -0.36 19.33 28.38
CA ILE A 26 -1.27 18.74 29.35
C ILE A 26 -0.42 18.17 30.51
N PRO A 27 -0.37 18.83 31.69
CA PRO A 27 0.51 18.40 32.78
C PRO A 27 0.22 16.97 33.22
N GLY A 28 1.27 16.15 33.30
CA GLY A 28 1.16 14.75 33.72
C GLY A 28 0.54 13.79 32.69
N CYS A 29 0.33 14.24 31.45
CA CYS A 29 -0.22 13.43 30.37
C CYS A 29 0.73 12.29 29.98
N LEU A 30 0.31 11.06 30.26
CA LEU A 30 1.02 9.84 29.88
C LEU A 30 0.67 9.35 28.46
N GLY A 31 -0.35 9.94 27.84
CA GLY A 31 -0.82 9.57 26.51
C GLY A 31 -2.33 9.79 26.37
N PHE A 32 -2.90 9.20 25.33
CA PHE A 32 -4.32 9.24 25.05
C PHE A 32 -4.96 7.85 25.07
N ASP A 33 -6.08 7.73 25.80
CA ASP A 33 -7.00 6.60 25.71
C ASP A 33 -7.94 6.85 24.53
N ILE A 34 -8.06 5.87 23.63
CA ILE A 34 -8.84 5.98 22.40
C ILE A 34 -9.86 4.85 22.37
N VAL A 35 -11.13 5.21 22.22
CA VAL A 35 -12.26 4.28 22.18
C VAL A 35 -12.98 4.42 20.84
N ARG A 36 -13.04 3.33 20.07
CA ARG A 36 -13.90 3.23 18.89
C ARG A 36 -15.35 3.04 19.32
N ILE A 37 -16.25 3.81 18.72
CA ILE A 37 -17.69 3.77 18.95
C ILE A 37 -18.35 3.33 17.65
N TYR A 38 -19.26 2.35 17.75
CA TYR A 38 -20.19 1.97 16.69
C TYR A 38 -21.53 2.68 16.95
N PRO A 39 -21.85 3.80 16.27
CA PRO A 39 -23.03 4.60 16.58
C PRO A 39 -24.35 3.81 16.45
N GLU A 40 -24.37 2.83 15.56
CA GLU A 40 -25.56 2.02 15.26
C GLU A 40 -25.90 1.03 16.38
N THR A 41 -24.89 0.46 17.06
CA THR A 41 -25.08 -0.55 18.12
C THR A 41 -24.84 0.00 19.53
N GLY A 42 -24.17 1.15 19.63
CA GLY A 42 -23.64 1.67 20.89
C GLY A 42 -22.42 0.90 21.41
N GLU A 43 -21.88 -0.08 20.67
CA GLU A 43 -20.68 -0.80 21.08
C GLU A 43 -19.49 0.17 21.20
N ARG A 44 -18.77 0.07 22.32
CA ARG A 44 -17.57 0.86 22.61
C ARG A 44 -16.40 -0.09 22.80
N ARG A 45 -15.33 0.12 22.03
CA ARG A 45 -14.13 -0.73 22.04
C ARG A 45 -12.87 0.11 22.16
N ALA A 46 -12.16 -0.01 23.28
CA ALA A 46 -10.86 0.60 23.41
C ALA A 46 -9.87 0.01 22.40
N LEU A 47 -9.01 0.87 21.84
CA LEU A 47 -8.05 0.44 20.84
C LEU A 47 -6.95 -0.39 21.47
N SER A 48 -6.49 -1.41 20.75
CA SER A 48 -5.44 -2.31 21.24
C SER A 48 -4.07 -1.62 21.24
N ALA A 49 -3.27 -1.92 22.26
CA ALA A 49 -1.90 -1.43 22.45
C ALA A 49 -0.98 -2.59 22.88
N TRP A 50 0.30 -2.50 22.53
CA TRP A 50 1.30 -3.56 22.77
C TRP A 50 2.59 -3.08 23.42
N VAL A 51 2.87 -1.78 23.36
CA VAL A 51 4.14 -1.20 23.80
C VAL A 51 3.99 -0.73 25.25
N PRO A 52 4.67 -1.38 26.21
CA PRO A 52 4.49 -1.11 27.62
C PRO A 52 5.17 0.18 28.09
N PHE A 53 4.79 0.66 29.27
CA PHE A 53 5.57 1.69 29.98
C PHE A 53 6.93 1.16 30.41
N GLU A 54 7.89 2.07 30.64
CA GLU A 54 9.16 1.70 31.26
C GLU A 54 8.96 0.94 32.58
N GLY A 55 9.64 -0.21 32.73
CA GLY A 55 9.52 -1.10 33.88
C GLY A 55 8.38 -2.13 33.79
N GLN A 56 7.67 -2.20 32.68
CA GLN A 56 6.72 -3.26 32.34
C GLN A 56 7.20 -4.05 31.12
N HIS A 57 6.82 -5.33 31.02
CA HIS A 57 7.24 -6.20 29.91
C HIS A 57 6.09 -7.00 29.31
N ASN A 58 5.99 -7.01 27.99
CA ASN A 58 5.00 -7.75 27.20
C ASN A 58 5.62 -8.93 26.44
N HIS A 59 6.26 -9.86 27.15
CA HIS A 59 6.99 -10.99 26.54
C HIS A 59 6.14 -11.87 25.61
N GLY A 60 4.82 -11.96 25.85
CA GLY A 60 3.90 -12.74 25.02
C GLY A 60 3.28 -11.95 23.86
N TRP A 61 3.67 -10.69 23.67
CA TRP A 61 3.09 -9.75 22.71
C TRP A 61 1.55 -9.77 22.69
N LYS A 62 0.96 -9.91 23.89
CA LYS A 62 -0.50 -9.97 24.04
C LYS A 62 -1.05 -8.55 24.10
N GLU A 63 -2.21 -8.37 23.49
CA GLU A 63 -2.85 -7.05 23.47
C GLU A 63 -3.23 -6.61 24.88
N GLN A 64 -3.02 -5.33 25.16
CA GLN A 64 -3.77 -4.56 26.15
C GLN A 64 -4.58 -3.49 25.40
N ASP A 65 -5.21 -2.55 26.08
CA ASP A 65 -5.82 -1.39 25.44
C ASP A 65 -5.13 -0.06 25.80
N THR A 66 -5.52 1.01 25.11
CA THR A 66 -5.01 2.37 25.32
C THR A 66 -5.32 2.94 26.71
N GLY A 67 -6.22 2.33 27.47
CA GLY A 67 -6.44 2.64 28.89
C GLY A 67 -5.44 1.97 29.84
N VAL A 68 -4.56 1.11 29.31
CA VAL A 68 -3.43 0.50 30.01
C VAL A 68 -2.10 1.07 29.49
N TRP A 69 -1.94 1.08 28.16
CA TRP A 69 -0.77 1.64 27.46
C TRP A 69 -1.23 2.71 26.47
N PRO A 70 -1.33 3.96 26.91
CA PRO A 70 -1.93 5.03 26.13
C PRO A 70 -1.04 5.47 24.95
N VAL A 71 -1.67 6.05 23.94
CA VAL A 71 -0.98 6.49 22.71
C VAL A 71 -0.18 7.77 22.99
N GLN A 72 1.13 7.73 22.77
CA GLN A 72 2.05 8.89 22.88
C GLN A 72 2.36 9.54 21.52
N LYS A 73 1.27 9.87 20.81
CA LYS A 73 1.25 10.61 19.54
C LYS A 73 0.01 11.51 19.53
N THR A 74 -0.10 12.42 18.57
CA THR A 74 -1.33 13.19 18.26
C THR A 74 -2.06 12.68 17.02
N ASN A 75 -1.62 11.53 16.51
CA ASN A 75 -2.34 10.75 15.52
C ASN A 75 -2.16 9.26 15.80
N TRP A 76 -3.08 8.44 15.30
CA TRP A 76 -3.05 7.00 15.45
C TRP A 76 -3.69 6.30 14.26
N ARG A 77 -3.28 5.05 14.03
CA ARG A 77 -3.93 4.17 13.05
C ARG A 77 -4.64 3.06 13.78
N ASP A 78 -5.96 3.00 13.63
CA ASP A 78 -6.72 1.85 14.10
C ASP A 78 -6.51 0.68 13.13
N LEU A 79 -5.41 -0.02 13.36
CA LEU A 79 -5.04 -1.27 12.69
C LEU A 79 -5.93 -2.44 13.08
N THR A 80 -6.96 -2.20 13.90
CA THR A 80 -7.95 -3.18 14.36
C THR A 80 -9.37 -2.83 13.90
N LEU A 81 -9.52 -1.90 12.96
CA LEU A 81 -10.81 -1.46 12.43
C LEU A 81 -11.58 -2.65 11.86
N ARG A 82 -11.03 -3.27 10.81
CA ARG A 82 -11.50 -4.57 10.34
C ARG A 82 -10.61 -5.70 10.80
N LYS A 83 -9.31 -5.58 10.61
CA LYS A 83 -8.30 -6.57 11.02
C LYS A 83 -8.45 -6.99 12.49
N ARG A 84 -8.48 -8.28 12.77
CA ARG A 84 -8.22 -8.79 14.13
C ARG A 84 -6.71 -8.98 14.30
N ARG A 85 -6.23 -8.86 15.54
CA ARG A 85 -4.81 -9.03 15.89
C ARG A 85 -4.61 -10.15 16.92
N ASP A 86 -5.71 -10.59 17.53
CA ASP A 86 -5.86 -11.76 18.39
C ASP A 86 -6.09 -13.05 17.60
N ARG A 87 -6.48 -12.95 16.32
CA ARG A 87 -6.67 -14.09 15.40
C ARG A 87 -6.68 -13.63 13.93
N ALA A 88 -6.46 -14.57 13.01
CA ALA A 88 -6.45 -14.34 11.56
C ALA A 88 -7.86 -14.19 10.96
N GLU A 89 -8.61 -13.20 11.44
CA GLU A 89 -9.97 -12.88 10.96
C GLU A 89 -10.12 -11.37 10.68
N ARG A 90 -11.17 -11.01 9.93
CA ARG A 90 -11.56 -9.60 9.70
C ARG A 90 -12.99 -9.37 10.18
N ARG A 91 -13.26 -8.19 10.72
CA ARG A 91 -14.61 -7.70 11.04
C ARG A 91 -15.31 -7.26 9.74
N PRO A 92 -16.65 -7.20 9.73
CA PRO A 92 -17.42 -6.75 8.59
C PRO A 92 -17.01 -5.35 8.11
N ASP A 93 -17.21 -5.09 6.83
CA ASP A 93 -17.24 -3.75 6.25
C ASP A 93 -18.67 -3.16 6.34
N ASN A 94 -18.88 -2.02 5.68
CA ASN A 94 -20.12 -1.27 5.60
C ASN A 94 -20.71 -0.88 6.96
N VAL A 95 -19.81 -0.55 7.89
CA VAL A 95 -20.14 -0.07 9.25
C VAL A 95 -19.77 1.40 9.42
N ARG A 96 -20.57 2.13 10.21
CA ARG A 96 -20.20 3.46 10.69
C ARG A 96 -19.43 3.35 12.00
N VAL A 97 -18.35 4.12 12.10
CA VAL A 97 -17.59 4.26 13.34
C VAL A 97 -17.22 5.72 13.59
N LYS A 98 -16.99 6.07 14.85
CA LYS A 98 -16.29 7.28 15.28
C LYS A 98 -15.37 6.95 16.44
N TYR A 99 -14.53 7.89 16.84
CA TYR A 99 -13.59 7.68 17.94
C TYR A 99 -13.79 8.72 19.02
N GLU A 100 -13.62 8.30 20.27
CA GLU A 100 -13.51 9.16 21.44
C GLU A 100 -12.07 9.13 21.94
N ILE A 101 -11.50 10.30 22.20
CA ILE A 101 -10.10 10.46 22.63
C ILE A 101 -10.08 11.24 23.95
N ARG A 102 -9.33 10.75 24.93
CA ARG A 102 -9.18 11.39 26.24
C ARG A 102 -7.71 11.40 26.69
N PRO A 103 -7.17 12.52 27.18
CA PRO A 103 -5.84 12.53 27.79
C PRO A 103 -5.88 11.80 29.14
N VAL A 104 -4.87 10.99 29.41
CA VAL A 104 -4.76 10.20 30.64
C VAL A 104 -3.46 10.47 31.37
N GLY A 105 -3.50 10.46 32.70
CA GLY A 105 -2.36 10.63 33.59
C GLY A 105 -2.37 9.58 34.69
N ARG A 106 -1.40 9.63 35.60
CA ARG A 106 -1.44 8.79 36.81
C ARG A 106 -2.70 9.10 37.61
N MET A 107 -3.32 8.07 38.17
CA MET A 107 -4.51 8.22 39.00
C MET A 107 -4.17 9.05 40.25
N GLU A 108 -4.94 10.10 40.47
CA GLU A 108 -4.87 10.98 41.64
C GLU A 108 -6.29 11.22 42.20
N SER A 109 -6.36 11.76 43.41
CA SER A 109 -7.65 12.10 44.04
C SER A 109 -8.40 13.14 43.19
N GLY A 110 -9.67 12.87 42.88
CA GLY A 110 -10.52 13.76 42.08
C GLY A 110 -10.50 13.49 40.57
N LEU A 111 -9.64 12.61 40.07
CA LEU A 111 -9.70 12.16 38.68
C LEU A 111 -10.74 11.05 38.51
N GLU A 112 -11.42 11.05 37.35
CA GLU A 112 -12.24 9.92 36.92
C GLU A 112 -11.31 8.76 36.54
N PRO A 113 -11.48 7.55 37.11
CA PRO A 113 -10.62 6.42 36.80
C PRO A 113 -10.84 5.94 35.36
N VAL A 114 -9.74 5.66 34.65
CA VAL A 114 -9.80 4.96 33.37
C VAL A 114 -10.24 3.51 33.63
N PRO A 115 -11.28 3.00 32.96
CA PRO A 115 -11.79 1.67 33.24
C PRO A 115 -10.78 0.61 32.77
N VAL A 116 -10.61 -0.43 33.59
CA VAL A 116 -9.86 -1.63 33.21
C VAL A 116 -10.76 -2.50 32.33
N ARG A 117 -10.45 -2.59 31.03
CA ARG A 117 -11.31 -3.30 30.06
C ARG A 117 -10.77 -4.68 29.68
N GLN A 118 -9.54 -4.98 30.06
CA GLN A 118 -8.87 -6.24 29.73
C GLN A 118 -8.15 -6.81 30.95
N LYS A 119 -7.94 -8.13 30.95
CA LYS A 119 -7.12 -8.81 31.95
C LYS A 119 -5.65 -8.44 31.71
N LYS A 120 -4.92 -8.15 32.79
CA LYS A 120 -3.47 -7.93 32.75
C LYS A 120 -2.75 -9.18 32.21
N THR A 121 -1.92 -9.01 31.18
CA THR A 121 -1.10 -10.09 30.57
C THR A 121 0.39 -9.78 30.51
N TYR A 122 0.85 -8.74 31.20
CA TYR A 122 2.22 -8.24 31.16
C TYR A 122 2.89 -8.30 32.55
N ASP A 123 4.21 -8.28 32.60
CA ASP A 123 4.99 -8.23 33.84
C ASP A 123 5.28 -6.80 34.29
N GLY A 124 5.48 -6.60 35.59
CA GLY A 124 5.69 -5.27 36.19
C GLY A 124 4.44 -4.68 36.86
N PRO A 125 4.59 -3.53 37.54
CA PRO A 125 3.51 -2.94 38.34
C PRO A 125 2.38 -2.37 37.47
N VAL A 126 1.14 -2.44 37.94
CA VAL A 126 0.03 -1.71 37.33
C VAL A 126 0.24 -0.21 37.58
N ILE A 127 -0.01 0.61 36.57
CA ILE A 127 -0.05 2.07 36.68
C ILE A 127 -1.52 2.46 36.55
N PRO A 128 -2.23 2.72 37.66
CA PRO A 128 -3.62 3.17 37.59
C PRO A 128 -3.67 4.53 36.88
N LEU A 129 -4.59 4.69 35.94
CA LEU A 129 -4.76 5.91 35.15
C LEU A 129 -6.05 6.63 35.52
N GLY A 130 -6.01 7.96 35.45
CA GLY A 130 -7.17 8.84 35.55
C GLY A 130 -7.27 9.78 34.34
N TYR A 131 -8.48 10.17 33.97
CA TYR A 131 -8.71 11.11 32.87
C TYR A 131 -8.34 12.54 33.28
N LEU A 132 -7.48 13.18 32.48
CA LEU A 132 -7.00 14.55 32.71
C LEU A 132 -7.88 15.63 32.07
N GLY A 133 -8.89 15.22 31.30
CA GLY A 133 -9.74 16.14 30.56
C GLY A 133 -11.00 15.48 30.01
N PRO A 134 -11.88 16.29 29.40
CA PRO A 134 -13.10 15.80 28.76
C PRO A 134 -12.79 14.94 27.54
N ALA A 135 -13.78 14.16 27.14
CA ALA A 135 -13.76 13.39 25.91
C ALA A 135 -13.99 14.27 24.69
N VAL A 136 -13.21 14.02 23.63
CA VAL A 136 -13.42 14.65 22.32
C VAL A 136 -13.68 13.56 21.29
N GLU A 137 -14.80 13.69 20.58
CA GLU A 137 -15.19 12.76 19.52
C GLU A 137 -14.72 13.25 18.14
N THR A 138 -14.38 12.30 17.26
CA THR A 138 -14.15 12.57 15.84
C THR A 138 -15.46 12.69 15.08
N ASN A 139 -15.40 13.12 13.82
CA ASN A 139 -16.46 12.86 12.84
C ASN A 139 -16.72 11.35 12.70
N GLU A 140 -17.91 11.00 12.21
CA GLU A 140 -18.23 9.64 11.77
C GLU A 140 -17.54 9.34 10.43
N ILE A 141 -17.12 8.09 10.27
CA ILE A 141 -16.55 7.55 9.04
C ILE A 141 -17.28 6.26 8.65
N VAL A 142 -17.36 5.99 7.35
CA VAL A 142 -17.97 4.78 6.80
C VAL A 142 -16.88 3.86 6.29
N VAL A 143 -16.73 2.70 6.92
CA VAL A 143 -15.77 1.68 6.50
C VAL A 143 -16.35 0.93 5.30
N THR A 144 -15.90 1.23 4.09
CA THR A 144 -16.45 0.62 2.88
C THR A 144 -15.40 0.57 1.78
N SER A 145 -15.61 -0.31 0.81
CA SER A 145 -14.89 -0.34 -0.45
C SER A 145 -15.63 0.41 -1.57
N ASP A 146 -16.84 0.96 -1.30
CA ASP A 146 -17.71 1.60 -2.28
C ASP A 146 -17.66 3.14 -2.19
N TYR A 147 -17.25 3.76 -3.30
CA TYR A 147 -17.13 5.21 -3.47
C TYR A 147 -18.05 5.74 -4.60
N GLY A 148 -19.10 5.00 -4.98
CA GLY A 148 -19.98 5.32 -6.09
C GLY A 148 -19.62 4.52 -7.33
N ASP A 149 -19.27 5.19 -8.43
CA ASP A 149 -18.87 4.50 -9.67
C ASP A 149 -17.55 3.72 -9.51
N VAL A 150 -16.78 4.01 -8.47
CA VAL A 150 -15.50 3.38 -8.18
C VAL A 150 -15.62 2.60 -6.88
N LYS A 151 -15.24 1.33 -6.95
CA LYS A 151 -14.94 0.51 -5.77
C LYS A 151 -13.44 0.36 -5.66
N ALA A 152 -12.89 0.43 -4.45
CA ALA A 152 -11.46 0.27 -4.20
C ALA A 152 -11.21 -0.59 -2.97
N ALA A 153 -10.26 -1.51 -3.09
CA ALA A 153 -9.82 -2.38 -2.02
C ALA A 153 -8.30 -2.40 -1.91
N PHE A 154 -7.84 -2.59 -0.68
CA PHE A 154 -6.43 -2.77 -0.31
C PHE A 154 -6.26 -4.11 0.40
N ASN A 155 -5.13 -4.78 0.20
CA ASN A 155 -4.83 -6.00 0.97
C ASN A 155 -4.18 -5.69 2.32
N ASN A 156 -3.99 -6.75 3.10
CA ASN A 156 -3.27 -6.73 4.36
C ASN A 156 -1.82 -7.23 4.19
N GLY A 157 -1.22 -6.97 3.02
CA GLY A 157 0.08 -7.50 2.59
C GLY A 157 1.32 -6.92 3.29
N ILE A 158 1.15 -6.24 4.43
CA ILE A 158 2.26 -5.82 5.29
C ILE A 158 2.63 -7.01 6.19
N ILE A 159 3.53 -7.86 5.70
CA ILE A 159 3.97 -9.07 6.43
C ILE A 159 4.99 -8.78 7.53
N ALA A 160 5.62 -7.59 7.54
CA ALA A 160 6.57 -7.15 8.56
C ALA A 160 5.87 -6.73 9.87
N GLY A 161 4.89 -7.51 10.33
CA GLY A 161 4.13 -7.25 11.54
C GLY A 161 4.25 -8.39 12.56
N GLN A 162 4.55 -8.03 13.81
CA GLN A 162 4.73 -8.96 14.94
C GLN A 162 3.54 -9.93 15.12
N TRP A 163 2.32 -9.44 14.92
CA TRP A 163 1.11 -10.26 15.00
C TRP A 163 1.17 -11.52 14.11
N LEU A 164 1.80 -11.43 12.92
CA LEU A 164 1.84 -12.53 11.96
C LEU A 164 2.71 -13.67 12.48
N ARG A 165 3.79 -13.34 13.18
CA ARG A 165 4.63 -14.33 13.86
C ARG A 165 3.80 -15.16 14.84
N HIS A 166 3.09 -14.50 15.75
CA HIS A 166 2.27 -15.19 16.73
C HIS A 166 1.13 -15.99 16.09
N ALA A 167 0.48 -15.46 15.05
CA ALA A 167 -0.57 -16.17 14.34
C ALA A 167 -0.07 -17.47 13.65
N ILE A 168 1.20 -17.53 13.27
CA ILE A 168 1.85 -18.73 12.72
C ILE A 168 2.26 -19.69 13.84
N GLU A 169 2.90 -19.17 14.89
CA GLU A 169 3.38 -19.98 16.02
C GLU A 169 2.22 -20.61 16.82
N GLU A 170 1.07 -19.94 16.92
CA GLU A 170 -0.15 -20.48 17.53
C GLU A 170 -0.71 -21.70 16.76
N GLN A 171 -0.35 -21.86 15.49
CA GLN A 171 -0.66 -23.06 14.70
C GLN A 171 0.41 -24.16 14.84
N ASN A 172 1.34 -24.03 15.79
CA ASN A 172 2.51 -24.90 15.98
C ASN A 172 3.43 -24.96 14.73
N LYS A 173 3.50 -23.87 13.96
CA LYS A 173 4.36 -23.75 12.79
C LYS A 173 5.53 -22.82 13.10
N ALA A 174 6.69 -23.08 12.50
CA ALA A 174 7.85 -22.21 12.64
C ALA A 174 7.64 -20.91 11.85
N PHE A 175 7.97 -19.75 12.44
CA PHE A 175 7.94 -18.48 11.73
C PHE A 175 9.18 -18.31 10.84
N ASN A 176 9.05 -18.68 9.57
CA ASN A 176 10.09 -18.51 8.54
C ASN A 176 9.47 -18.27 7.16
N LYS A 177 10.31 -17.94 6.17
CA LYS A 177 9.85 -17.60 4.81
C LYS A 177 9.13 -18.76 4.11
N ASP A 178 9.63 -19.99 4.25
CA ASP A 178 9.09 -21.15 3.54
C ASP A 178 7.68 -21.48 4.05
N VAL A 179 7.49 -21.44 5.37
CA VAL A 179 6.17 -21.60 5.99
C VAL A 179 5.23 -20.49 5.55
N LEU A 180 5.66 -19.23 5.57
CA LEU A 180 4.81 -18.13 5.10
C LEU A 180 4.44 -18.25 3.62
N ILE A 181 5.36 -18.70 2.75
CA ILE A 181 5.07 -18.97 1.34
C ILE A 181 4.03 -20.08 1.21
N ALA A 182 4.17 -21.16 1.98
CA ALA A 182 3.18 -22.24 1.99
C ALA A 182 1.80 -21.76 2.44
N GLU A 183 1.72 -20.93 3.51
CA GLU A 183 0.46 -20.35 3.98
C GLU A 183 -0.24 -19.52 2.92
N VAL A 184 0.50 -18.62 2.23
CA VAL A 184 -0.13 -17.73 1.24
C VAL A 184 -0.51 -18.45 -0.06
N GLN A 185 0.07 -19.61 -0.33
CA GLN A 185 -0.28 -20.49 -1.45
C GLN A 185 -1.49 -21.38 -1.15
N ASP A 186 -1.70 -21.75 0.11
CA ASP A 186 -2.83 -22.57 0.53
C ASP A 186 -4.14 -21.77 0.51
N GLN A 187 -5.04 -22.11 -0.42
CA GLN A 187 -6.35 -21.46 -0.56
C GLN A 187 -7.27 -21.62 0.65
N HIS A 188 -6.98 -22.58 1.55
CA HIS A 188 -7.74 -22.82 2.77
C HIS A 188 -7.10 -22.20 4.02
N SER A 189 -5.95 -21.52 3.88
CA SER A 189 -5.29 -20.87 5.01
C SER A 189 -6.04 -19.61 5.45
N ALA A 190 -6.36 -19.53 6.75
CA ALA A 190 -6.89 -18.31 7.36
C ALA A 190 -5.88 -17.14 7.29
N ILE A 191 -4.58 -17.44 7.25
CA ILE A 191 -3.53 -16.43 7.07
C ILE A 191 -3.64 -15.83 5.66
N ARG A 192 -3.81 -16.66 4.64
CA ARG A 192 -4.03 -16.19 3.27
C ARG A 192 -5.29 -15.33 3.17
N GLU A 193 -6.42 -15.81 3.69
CA GLU A 193 -7.68 -15.06 3.68
C GLU A 193 -7.51 -13.68 4.34
N TYR A 194 -6.90 -13.65 5.52
CA TYR A 194 -6.60 -12.40 6.24
C TYR A 194 -5.72 -11.45 5.42
N LEU A 195 -4.60 -11.96 4.90
CA LEU A 195 -3.60 -11.16 4.18
C LEU A 195 -4.14 -10.63 2.85
N SER A 196 -5.00 -11.40 2.17
CA SER A 196 -5.60 -11.00 0.90
C SER A 196 -6.56 -9.82 1.01
N GLY A 197 -7.11 -9.56 2.21
CA GLY A 197 -8.13 -8.53 2.39
C GLY A 197 -9.32 -8.75 1.46
N ASP A 198 -9.87 -7.68 0.90
CA ASP A 198 -10.94 -7.78 -0.11
C ASP A 198 -10.40 -7.95 -1.55
N LEU A 199 -9.07 -7.94 -1.77
CA LEU A 199 -8.52 -8.00 -3.13
C LEU A 199 -8.93 -9.27 -3.87
N ILE A 200 -9.01 -10.42 -3.18
CA ILE A 200 -9.43 -11.66 -3.82
C ILE A 200 -10.86 -11.56 -4.39
N LEU A 201 -11.75 -10.84 -3.70
CA LEU A 201 -13.12 -10.60 -4.16
C LEU A 201 -13.12 -9.72 -5.42
N PHE A 202 -12.28 -8.69 -5.45
CA PHE A 202 -12.13 -7.79 -6.60
C PHE A 202 -11.62 -8.53 -7.83
N LEU A 203 -10.60 -9.39 -7.68
CA LEU A 203 -10.06 -10.15 -8.80
C LEU A 203 -11.07 -11.15 -9.38
N LYS A 204 -11.97 -11.68 -8.54
CA LYS A 204 -13.05 -12.59 -8.96
C LYS A 204 -14.26 -11.89 -9.56
N SER A 205 -14.51 -10.66 -9.14
CA SER A 205 -15.78 -9.94 -9.37
C SER A 205 -16.24 -9.90 -10.83
N MET A 206 -15.34 -9.66 -11.79
CA MET A 206 -15.71 -9.58 -13.21
C MET A 206 -16.19 -10.93 -13.76
N ILE A 207 -15.57 -12.03 -13.33
CA ILE A 207 -15.95 -13.39 -13.74
C ILE A 207 -17.26 -13.80 -13.05
N ASP A 208 -17.39 -13.52 -11.75
CA ASP A 208 -18.62 -13.81 -11.00
C ASP A 208 -19.83 -13.06 -11.60
N ARG A 209 -19.64 -11.80 -12.01
CA ARG A 209 -20.65 -11.01 -12.70
C ARG A 209 -20.98 -11.59 -14.09
N ALA A 210 -19.98 -11.93 -14.88
CA ALA A 210 -20.20 -12.53 -16.20
C ALA A 210 -21.00 -13.83 -16.14
N LEU A 211 -20.78 -14.65 -15.10
CA LEU A 211 -21.58 -15.85 -14.85
C LEU A 211 -23.04 -15.53 -14.49
N ALA A 212 -23.26 -14.51 -13.67
CA ALA A 212 -24.59 -14.11 -13.23
C ALA A 212 -25.42 -13.46 -14.35
N GLU A 213 -24.77 -12.68 -15.21
CA GLU A 213 -25.42 -11.82 -16.21
C GLU A 213 -25.31 -12.36 -17.65
N GLY A 214 -24.62 -13.48 -17.87
CA GLY A 214 -24.47 -14.11 -19.19
C GLY A 214 -23.50 -13.37 -20.13
N GLY A 215 -22.41 -12.84 -19.58
CA GLY A 215 -21.41 -12.03 -20.31
C GLY A 215 -20.06 -12.73 -20.53
N GLN A 216 -19.03 -11.92 -20.81
CA GLN A 216 -17.65 -12.36 -21.03
C GLN A 216 -16.65 -11.48 -20.27
N VAL A 217 -15.42 -11.98 -20.11
CA VAL A 217 -14.31 -11.24 -19.47
C VAL A 217 -13.06 -11.29 -20.34
N LEU A 218 -12.50 -10.12 -20.61
CA LEU A 218 -11.21 -9.96 -21.26
C LEU A 218 -10.14 -9.66 -20.22
N LEU A 219 -9.06 -10.45 -20.16
CA LEU A 219 -8.00 -10.30 -19.18
C LEU A 219 -6.66 -10.00 -19.84
N ALA A 220 -5.89 -9.08 -19.26
CA ALA A 220 -4.46 -8.89 -19.56
C ALA A 220 -3.66 -8.98 -18.26
N LEU A 221 -2.82 -10.00 -18.16
CA LEU A 221 -2.14 -10.41 -16.94
C LEU A 221 -0.62 -10.48 -17.12
N TYR A 222 0.12 -9.89 -16.18
CA TYR A 222 1.58 -9.97 -16.11
C TYR A 222 2.07 -11.32 -15.56
N GLU A 223 1.61 -11.66 -14.36
CA GLU A 223 1.97 -12.88 -13.66
C GLU A 223 0.71 -13.59 -13.15
N LEU A 224 0.73 -14.93 -13.23
CA LEU A 224 -0.35 -15.81 -12.81
C LEU A 224 0.23 -17.07 -12.16
N ASP A 225 0.05 -17.18 -10.84
CA ASP A 225 0.43 -18.37 -10.06
C ASP A 225 -0.56 -18.68 -8.93
N GLY A 226 -1.63 -17.88 -8.77
CA GLY A 226 -2.61 -18.07 -7.70
C GLY A 226 -3.51 -19.28 -7.99
N PRO A 227 -3.45 -20.38 -7.19
CA PRO A 227 -4.18 -21.61 -7.51
C PRO A 227 -5.70 -21.39 -7.66
N GLU A 228 -6.28 -20.66 -6.71
CA GLU A 228 -7.72 -20.31 -6.71
C GLU A 228 -8.14 -19.51 -7.96
N LEU A 229 -7.25 -18.66 -8.48
CA LEU A 229 -7.52 -17.86 -9.68
C LEU A 229 -7.35 -18.68 -10.96
N ILE A 230 -6.36 -19.58 -11.01
CA ILE A 230 -6.18 -20.52 -12.12
C ILE A 230 -7.40 -21.45 -12.23
N ASP A 231 -7.87 -22.00 -11.11
CA ASP A 231 -9.06 -22.85 -11.06
C ASP A 231 -10.33 -22.10 -11.47
N LEU A 232 -10.44 -20.81 -11.11
CA LEU A 232 -11.52 -19.95 -11.56
C LEU A 232 -11.51 -19.77 -13.09
N LEU A 233 -10.34 -19.52 -13.69
CA LEU A 233 -10.21 -19.35 -15.14
C LEU A 233 -10.52 -20.65 -15.89
N ILE A 234 -10.06 -21.80 -15.39
CA ILE A 234 -10.32 -23.11 -16.01
C ILE A 234 -11.80 -23.46 -15.97
N ARG A 235 -12.46 -23.27 -14.83
CA ARG A 235 -13.90 -23.54 -14.68
C ARG A 235 -14.76 -22.67 -15.60
N ASN A 236 -14.30 -21.46 -15.88
CA ASN A 236 -15.05 -20.45 -16.64
C ASN A 236 -14.46 -20.19 -18.04
N LYS A 237 -13.73 -21.16 -18.59
CA LYS A 237 -12.99 -21.02 -19.86
C LYS A 237 -13.81 -20.59 -21.08
N SER A 238 -15.13 -20.78 -21.06
CA SER A 238 -16.02 -20.40 -22.16
C SER A 238 -16.37 -18.91 -22.19
N ILE A 239 -16.10 -18.18 -21.10
CA ILE A 239 -16.42 -16.76 -20.97
C ILE A 239 -15.18 -15.90 -20.74
N VAL A 240 -13.98 -16.47 -20.68
CA VAL A 240 -12.73 -15.72 -20.45
C VAL A 240 -11.79 -15.78 -21.66
N LYS A 241 -11.18 -14.64 -21.97
CA LYS A 241 -10.09 -14.52 -22.95
C LYS A 241 -8.89 -13.86 -22.30
N ILE A 242 -7.71 -14.44 -22.45
CA ILE A 242 -6.55 -14.06 -21.64
C ILE A 242 -5.37 -13.67 -22.54
N ILE A 243 -4.79 -12.50 -22.31
CA ILE A 243 -3.43 -12.16 -22.73
C ILE A 243 -2.52 -12.37 -21.52
N LEU A 244 -1.58 -13.31 -21.60
CA LEU A 244 -0.67 -13.66 -20.50
C LEU A 244 0.79 -13.39 -20.88
N SER A 245 1.39 -12.39 -20.23
CA SER A 245 2.81 -12.03 -20.36
C SER A 245 3.73 -13.06 -19.70
N ASN A 246 5.04 -12.87 -19.85
CA ASN A 246 6.06 -13.64 -19.13
C ASN A 246 6.39 -13.06 -17.73
N SER A 247 6.79 -13.92 -16.80
CA SER A 247 7.50 -13.50 -15.59
C SER A 247 8.96 -13.12 -15.91
N SER A 248 9.62 -12.39 -15.00
CA SER A 248 11.05 -12.09 -15.14
C SER A 248 11.91 -13.36 -15.14
N ALA A 249 13.13 -13.26 -15.68
CA ALA A 249 14.13 -14.31 -15.56
C ALA A 249 14.35 -14.69 -14.08
N ASP A 250 14.43 -15.99 -13.83
CA ASP A 250 14.85 -16.54 -12.55
C ASP A 250 16.30 -16.12 -12.27
N ARG A 251 16.58 -15.68 -11.04
CA ARG A 251 17.90 -15.14 -10.70
C ARG A 251 18.98 -16.21 -10.57
N GLU A 252 18.59 -17.45 -10.32
CA GLU A 252 19.50 -18.58 -10.10
C GLU A 252 19.73 -19.34 -11.40
N THR A 253 18.66 -19.63 -12.15
CA THR A 253 18.74 -20.44 -13.37
C THR A 253 18.89 -19.59 -14.64
N GLY A 254 18.52 -18.31 -14.60
CA GLY A 254 18.46 -17.43 -15.77
C GLY A 254 17.30 -17.73 -16.73
N GLU A 255 16.49 -18.75 -16.44
CA GLU A 255 15.34 -19.14 -17.26
C GLU A 255 14.22 -18.12 -17.18
N TRP A 256 13.64 -17.78 -18.32
CA TRP A 256 12.47 -16.90 -18.38
C TRP A 256 11.17 -17.64 -18.12
N ASP A 257 10.15 -16.90 -17.69
CA ASP A 257 8.78 -17.36 -17.48
C ASP A 257 8.58 -18.52 -16.48
N LYS A 258 9.59 -18.84 -15.65
CA LYS A 258 9.53 -19.98 -14.70
C LYS A 258 8.30 -19.93 -13.77
N ARG A 259 7.82 -18.74 -13.40
CA ARG A 259 6.64 -18.58 -12.53
C ARG A 259 5.33 -18.84 -13.26
N ASN A 260 5.14 -18.31 -14.48
CA ASN A 260 3.86 -18.49 -15.19
C ASN A 260 3.81 -19.80 -15.99
N ALA A 261 4.95 -20.42 -16.31
CA ALA A 261 5.01 -21.62 -17.13
C ALA A 261 4.06 -22.75 -16.65
N PRO A 262 3.97 -23.07 -15.34
CA PRO A 262 2.99 -24.04 -14.83
C PRO A 262 1.53 -23.64 -15.09
N ALA A 263 1.18 -22.37 -14.87
CA ALA A 263 -0.17 -21.86 -15.11
C ALA A 263 -0.50 -21.91 -16.61
N ARG A 264 0.42 -21.47 -17.47
CA ARG A 264 0.28 -21.51 -18.93
C ARG A 264 0.06 -22.94 -19.44
N ALA A 265 0.84 -23.91 -18.95
CA ALA A 265 0.68 -25.32 -19.30
C ALA A 265 -0.69 -25.85 -18.89
N THR A 266 -1.14 -25.53 -17.67
CA THR A 266 -2.45 -25.98 -17.15
C THR A 266 -3.62 -25.37 -17.94
N LEU A 267 -3.58 -24.06 -18.21
CA LEU A 267 -4.59 -23.37 -19.02
C LEU A 267 -4.68 -23.94 -20.44
N LYS A 268 -3.54 -24.20 -21.08
CA LYS A 268 -3.47 -24.82 -22.40
C LYS A 268 -4.05 -26.24 -22.39
N ALA A 269 -3.70 -27.05 -21.40
CA ALA A 269 -4.25 -28.40 -21.24
C ALA A 269 -5.77 -28.38 -21.06
N ALA A 270 -6.30 -27.39 -20.33
CA ALA A 270 -7.73 -27.17 -20.14
C ALA A 270 -8.45 -26.55 -21.36
N ARG A 271 -7.71 -26.13 -22.39
CA ARG A 271 -8.20 -25.44 -23.60
C ARG A 271 -8.86 -24.08 -23.28
N VAL A 272 -8.25 -23.31 -22.38
CA VAL A 272 -8.59 -21.90 -22.17
C VAL A 272 -8.04 -21.07 -23.34
N GLU A 273 -8.78 -20.04 -23.78
CA GLU A 273 -8.31 -19.08 -24.80
C GLU A 273 -7.23 -18.17 -24.19
N VAL A 274 -5.97 -18.43 -24.53
CA VAL A 274 -4.81 -17.69 -24.03
C VAL A 274 -3.91 -17.28 -25.19
N GLN A 275 -3.68 -15.98 -25.32
CA GLN A 275 -2.62 -15.39 -26.15
C GLN A 275 -1.38 -15.14 -25.28
N ASN A 276 -0.24 -15.57 -25.79
CA ASN A 276 1.05 -15.26 -25.20
C ASN A 276 1.47 -13.83 -25.56
N ARG A 277 2.15 -13.17 -24.63
CA ARG A 277 2.78 -11.87 -24.85
C ARG A 277 4.15 -11.83 -24.19
N LEU A 278 5.08 -12.63 -24.70
CA LEU A 278 6.39 -12.87 -24.09
C LEU A 278 7.42 -11.89 -24.63
N PHE A 279 8.07 -11.13 -23.75
CA PHE A 279 9.16 -10.22 -24.09
C PHE A 279 10.54 -10.81 -23.80
N ASN A 280 10.70 -11.65 -22.77
CA ASN A 280 11.97 -12.27 -22.35
C ASN A 280 13.22 -11.39 -22.50
N ASN A 281 13.08 -10.09 -22.29
CA ASN A 281 14.10 -9.06 -22.48
C ASN A 281 13.83 -7.89 -21.51
N ARG A 282 14.30 -6.67 -21.79
CA ARG A 282 14.11 -5.51 -20.88
C ARG A 282 12.68 -4.97 -20.85
N HIS A 283 11.89 -5.23 -21.89
CA HIS A 283 10.47 -4.93 -22.02
C HIS A 283 9.63 -5.92 -21.19
N ILE A 284 8.46 -5.49 -20.73
CA ILE A 284 7.53 -6.33 -19.96
C ILE A 284 6.07 -6.06 -20.31
N GLY A 285 5.24 -7.10 -20.34
CA GLY A 285 3.78 -7.00 -20.45
C GLY A 285 3.16 -6.87 -19.06
N HIS A 286 3.21 -5.69 -18.46
CA HIS A 286 2.99 -5.50 -17.02
C HIS A 286 1.53 -5.17 -16.65
N ASN A 287 0.56 -5.46 -17.51
CA ASN A 287 -0.87 -5.23 -17.24
C ASN A 287 -1.46 -6.16 -16.17
N LYS A 288 -2.42 -5.63 -15.41
CA LYS A 288 -3.25 -6.34 -14.43
C LYS A 288 -4.67 -5.78 -14.52
N PHE A 289 -5.41 -6.15 -15.56
CA PHE A 289 -6.79 -5.70 -15.70
C PHE A 289 -7.71 -6.77 -16.26
N ALA A 290 -8.99 -6.64 -15.95
CA ALA A 290 -10.07 -7.46 -16.49
C ALA A 290 -11.25 -6.57 -16.88
N VAL A 291 -11.77 -6.72 -18.10
CA VAL A 291 -12.94 -5.99 -18.60
C VAL A 291 -14.13 -6.93 -18.65
N TYR A 292 -15.24 -6.54 -18.03
CA TYR A 292 -16.51 -7.23 -18.13
C TYR A 292 -17.30 -6.72 -19.35
N LEU A 293 -17.70 -7.66 -20.20
CA LEU A 293 -18.60 -7.45 -21.32
C LEU A 293 -19.95 -8.10 -21.00
N ASP A 294 -21.06 -7.40 -21.26
CA ASP A 294 -22.39 -7.97 -21.06
C ASP A 294 -22.76 -9.03 -22.12
N GLY A 295 -23.98 -9.57 -22.06
CA GLY A 295 -24.48 -10.57 -23.01
C GLY A 295 -24.63 -10.06 -24.45
N HIS A 296 -24.54 -8.74 -24.69
CA HIS A 296 -24.51 -8.14 -26.02
C HIS A 296 -23.08 -7.89 -26.52
N GLY A 297 -22.08 -8.03 -25.65
CA GLY A 297 -20.68 -7.77 -25.94
C GLY A 297 -20.24 -6.34 -25.66
N ASP A 298 -21.08 -5.53 -25.02
CA ASP A 298 -20.76 -4.15 -24.67
C ASP A 298 -19.96 -4.11 -23.36
N ALA A 299 -18.90 -3.29 -23.32
CA ALA A 299 -18.07 -3.13 -22.12
C ALA A 299 -18.80 -2.33 -21.05
N GLN A 300 -18.94 -2.90 -19.86
CA GLN A 300 -19.71 -2.30 -18.76
C GLN A 300 -18.85 -1.90 -17.56
N ALA A 301 -17.84 -2.71 -17.23
CA ALA A 301 -16.97 -2.46 -16.08
C ALA A 301 -15.54 -2.93 -16.32
N VAL A 302 -14.60 -2.34 -15.57
CA VAL A 302 -13.20 -2.76 -15.58
C VAL A 302 -12.65 -2.90 -14.15
N MET A 303 -11.89 -3.95 -13.92
CA MET A 303 -11.02 -4.10 -12.76
C MET A 303 -9.58 -3.81 -13.17
N THR A 304 -8.86 -2.97 -12.41
CA THR A 304 -7.41 -2.81 -12.55
C THR A 304 -6.74 -2.54 -11.19
N GLY A 305 -5.44 -2.22 -11.20
CA GLY A 305 -4.66 -1.86 -10.02
C GLY A 305 -3.25 -2.43 -10.09
N SER A 306 -2.60 -2.52 -8.92
CA SER A 306 -1.22 -2.97 -8.82
C SER A 306 -1.07 -4.48 -8.62
N THR A 307 -2.17 -5.17 -8.32
CA THR A 307 -2.21 -6.58 -7.89
C THR A 307 -1.95 -7.56 -9.03
N ASN A 308 -0.85 -8.30 -8.96
CA ASN A 308 -0.66 -9.49 -9.80
C ASN A 308 -1.62 -10.60 -9.36
N TRP A 309 -2.05 -11.45 -10.30
CA TRP A 309 -2.92 -12.60 -10.02
C TRP A 309 -2.10 -13.79 -9.46
N THR A 310 -1.36 -13.51 -8.40
CA THR A 310 -0.41 -14.41 -7.75
C THR A 310 -0.66 -14.49 -6.25
N SER A 311 -0.22 -15.57 -5.62
CA SER A 311 -0.34 -15.76 -4.17
C SER A 311 0.40 -14.66 -3.40
N LEU A 312 1.61 -14.31 -3.86
CA LEU A 312 2.37 -13.19 -3.32
C LEU A 312 1.72 -11.84 -3.66
N GLY A 313 1.13 -11.69 -4.83
CA GLY A 313 0.40 -10.50 -5.24
C GLY A 313 -0.73 -10.15 -4.28
N LEU A 314 -1.48 -11.16 -3.87
CA LEU A 314 -2.58 -11.05 -2.92
C LEU A 314 -2.11 -10.82 -1.48
N CYS A 315 -1.03 -11.48 -1.04
CA CYS A 315 -0.74 -11.60 0.40
C CYS A 315 0.65 -11.11 0.85
N GLY A 316 1.66 -11.14 -0.03
CA GLY A 316 3.07 -10.95 0.35
C GLY A 316 3.63 -9.55 0.12
N GLN A 317 2.83 -8.64 -0.43
CA GLN A 317 3.21 -7.27 -0.79
C GLN A 317 1.97 -6.37 -0.70
N THR A 318 2.14 -5.10 -0.34
CA THR A 318 1.01 -4.14 -0.33
C THR A 318 0.55 -3.85 -1.75
N ASN A 319 -0.75 -3.96 -1.99
CA ASN A 319 -1.38 -3.73 -3.28
C ASN A 319 -2.78 -3.14 -3.13
N ASN A 320 -3.28 -2.61 -4.23
CA ASN A 320 -4.65 -2.17 -4.39
C ASN A 320 -5.27 -2.71 -5.69
N SER A 321 -6.60 -2.81 -5.68
CA SER A 321 -7.40 -3.04 -6.87
C SER A 321 -8.63 -2.14 -6.85
N ILE A 322 -9.02 -1.68 -8.02
CA ILE A 322 -10.23 -0.91 -8.23
C ILE A 322 -11.13 -1.60 -9.24
N VAL A 323 -12.44 -1.48 -9.03
CA VAL A 323 -13.48 -1.82 -10.00
C VAL A 323 -14.20 -0.54 -10.34
N ILE A 324 -14.41 -0.28 -11.62
CA ILE A 324 -15.06 0.94 -12.12
C ILE A 324 -16.30 0.54 -12.91
N GLU A 325 -17.45 0.96 -12.43
CA GLU A 325 -18.77 0.75 -13.02
C GLU A 325 -19.06 1.87 -14.04
N ASN A 326 -18.38 1.84 -15.17
CA ASN A 326 -18.50 2.86 -16.21
C ASN A 326 -18.19 2.31 -17.60
N ALA A 327 -19.19 2.31 -18.49
CA ALA A 327 -19.07 1.77 -19.84
C ALA A 327 -18.01 2.48 -20.69
N GLY A 328 -17.85 3.80 -20.57
CA GLY A 328 -16.86 4.55 -21.34
C GLY A 328 -15.42 4.22 -20.95
N ILE A 329 -15.16 4.07 -19.65
CA ILE A 329 -13.86 3.64 -19.13
C ILE A 329 -13.61 2.17 -19.51
N ALA A 330 -14.60 1.30 -19.32
CA ALA A 330 -14.51 -0.11 -19.69
C ALA A 330 -14.23 -0.29 -21.18
N GLU A 331 -14.86 0.53 -22.04
CA GLU A 331 -14.62 0.57 -23.48
C GLU A 331 -13.18 1.00 -23.81
N GLY A 332 -12.64 2.00 -23.10
CA GLY A 332 -11.23 2.39 -23.25
C GLY A 332 -10.26 1.24 -22.97
N TYR A 333 -10.52 0.45 -21.92
CA TYR A 333 -9.75 -0.76 -21.62
C TYR A 333 -10.01 -1.91 -22.60
N ARG A 334 -11.25 -2.08 -23.09
CA ARG A 334 -11.58 -3.06 -24.14
C ARG A 334 -10.80 -2.76 -25.43
N ALA A 335 -10.79 -1.50 -25.85
CA ALA A 335 -10.03 -1.05 -27.01
C ALA A 335 -8.53 -1.29 -26.81
N TYR A 336 -7.98 -0.98 -25.63
CA TYR A 336 -6.58 -1.29 -25.33
C TYR A 336 -6.29 -2.80 -25.33
N TRP A 337 -7.17 -3.63 -24.76
CA TRP A 337 -7.05 -5.08 -24.82
C TRP A 337 -7.00 -5.58 -26.27
N GLN A 338 -7.86 -5.04 -27.14
CA GLN A 338 -7.87 -5.35 -28.56
C GLN A 338 -6.55 -4.96 -29.23
N ARG A 339 -5.99 -3.78 -28.94
CA ARG A 339 -4.67 -3.38 -29.44
C ARG A 339 -3.56 -4.33 -28.99
N LEU A 340 -3.58 -4.77 -27.74
CA LEU A 340 -2.60 -5.74 -27.22
C LEU A 340 -2.75 -7.11 -27.88
N HIS A 341 -3.99 -7.51 -28.18
CA HIS A 341 -4.31 -8.75 -28.88
C HIS A 341 -3.78 -8.70 -30.32
N ASP A 342 -4.04 -7.60 -31.04
CA ASP A 342 -3.68 -7.44 -32.45
C ASP A 342 -2.19 -7.14 -32.67
N ASP A 343 -1.48 -6.60 -31.67
CA ASP A 343 -0.02 -6.40 -31.67
C ASP A 343 0.71 -7.75 -31.41
N GLU A 344 0.60 -8.69 -32.34
CA GLU A 344 1.25 -9.99 -32.24
C GLU A 344 2.78 -9.86 -32.18
N ILE A 345 3.39 -10.40 -31.12
CA ILE A 345 4.83 -10.48 -30.95
C ILE A 345 5.29 -11.94 -31.05
N GLU A 346 6.44 -12.16 -31.68
CA GLU A 346 7.02 -13.50 -31.82
C GLU A 346 7.43 -14.05 -30.44
N ASP A 347 6.84 -15.18 -30.05
CA ASP A 347 7.21 -15.87 -28.83
C ASP A 347 8.62 -16.48 -28.96
N PRO A 348 9.46 -16.39 -27.91
CA PRO A 348 10.70 -17.15 -27.84
C PRO A 348 10.44 -18.67 -27.90
N ASP A 349 11.33 -19.41 -28.56
CA ASP A 349 11.31 -20.88 -28.63
C ASP A 349 12.64 -21.48 -28.13
N PRO A 350 12.65 -22.24 -27.01
CA PRO A 350 11.52 -22.47 -26.11
C PRO A 350 11.07 -21.18 -25.39
N PRO A 351 9.85 -21.12 -24.80
CA PRO A 351 9.37 -19.96 -24.05
C PRO A 351 10.25 -19.52 -22.87
N SER A 352 11.15 -20.38 -22.38
CA SER A 352 12.13 -20.06 -21.34
C SER A 352 13.41 -19.40 -21.85
N ALA A 353 13.61 -19.36 -23.18
CA ALA A 353 14.80 -18.79 -23.79
C ALA A 353 14.78 -17.25 -23.73
N PRO A 354 15.95 -16.60 -23.61
CA PRO A 354 16.05 -15.15 -23.76
C PRO A 354 15.47 -14.68 -25.10
N GLY A 355 14.71 -13.59 -25.06
CA GLY A 355 14.20 -12.88 -26.23
C GLY A 355 15.19 -11.86 -26.77
N GLY A 356 14.81 -11.20 -27.86
CA GLY A 356 15.65 -10.15 -28.46
C GLY A 356 14.90 -9.13 -29.31
N LYS A 357 13.98 -9.59 -30.19
CA LYS A 357 13.23 -8.72 -31.11
C LYS A 357 11.77 -8.53 -30.75
N ASN A 358 11.25 -9.35 -29.84
CA ASN A 358 9.92 -9.26 -29.27
C ASN A 358 9.79 -7.99 -28.43
N VAL A 359 9.27 -6.95 -29.05
CA VAL A 359 9.03 -5.62 -28.48
C VAL A 359 7.74 -5.08 -29.09
N GLN A 360 7.07 -4.15 -28.41
CA GLN A 360 5.79 -3.61 -28.87
C GLN A 360 5.89 -2.94 -30.25
N GLY A 361 4.87 -3.17 -31.08
CA GLY A 361 4.75 -2.61 -32.43
C GLY A 361 4.60 -1.09 -32.46
N ALA A 362 4.82 -0.53 -33.65
CA ALA A 362 4.75 0.91 -33.87
C ALA A 362 3.32 1.46 -33.76
N ASP A 363 2.34 0.70 -34.26
CA ASP A 363 0.93 1.11 -34.27
C ASP A 363 0.37 1.17 -32.84
N LEU A 364 0.60 0.13 -32.02
CA LEU A 364 0.29 0.13 -30.59
C LEU A 364 0.87 1.36 -29.87
N ARG A 365 2.15 1.68 -30.12
CA ARG A 365 2.84 2.86 -29.55
C ARG A 365 2.27 4.19 -30.01
N GLN A 366 1.80 4.25 -31.26
CA GLN A 366 1.20 5.44 -31.82
C GLN A 366 -0.18 5.67 -31.21
N GLU A 367 -1.01 4.64 -31.14
CA GLU A 367 -2.36 4.74 -30.58
C GLU A 367 -2.36 5.02 -29.08
N ASN A 368 -1.40 4.46 -28.34
CA ASN A 368 -1.25 4.71 -26.90
C ASN A 368 -0.76 6.13 -26.54
N GLN A 369 -0.34 6.96 -27.51
CA GLN A 369 0.03 8.37 -27.24
C GLN A 369 -1.17 9.23 -26.85
N GLU A 370 -2.38 8.80 -27.18
CA GLU A 370 -3.59 9.55 -26.95
C GLU A 370 -4.22 9.21 -25.60
N VAL A 371 -4.65 10.24 -24.87
CA VAL A 371 -5.41 10.09 -23.64
C VAL A 371 -6.83 9.66 -23.96
N VAL A 372 -7.39 8.76 -23.16
CA VAL A 372 -8.84 8.48 -23.18
C VAL A 372 -9.49 9.25 -22.02
N PRO A 373 -10.19 10.37 -22.28
CA PRO A 373 -10.93 11.08 -21.25
C PRO A 373 -12.23 10.33 -20.94
N ALA A 374 -12.64 10.34 -19.68
CA ALA A 374 -13.93 9.80 -19.26
C ALA A 374 -14.51 10.65 -18.11
N ASN A 375 -15.83 10.58 -17.96
CA ASN A 375 -16.53 11.19 -16.84
C ASN A 375 -17.16 10.10 -15.98
N LEU A 376 -17.04 10.29 -14.68
CA LEU A 376 -17.80 9.59 -13.64
C LEU A 376 -18.94 10.53 -13.20
N THR A 377 -19.85 10.02 -12.37
CA THR A 377 -21.04 10.72 -11.86
C THR A 377 -20.68 12.04 -11.17
N SER A 378 -19.60 12.06 -10.39
CA SER A 378 -19.15 13.25 -9.64
C SER A 378 -17.67 13.59 -9.81
N SER A 379 -16.99 12.97 -10.77
CA SER A 379 -15.53 13.10 -10.96
C SER A 379 -15.15 12.89 -12.42
N ALA A 380 -13.91 13.23 -12.77
CA ALA A 380 -13.37 13.03 -14.12
C ALA A 380 -12.24 12.00 -14.08
N ALA A 381 -12.05 11.27 -15.18
CA ALA A 381 -10.99 10.30 -15.32
C ALA A 381 -10.20 10.50 -16.61
N GLN A 382 -8.92 10.15 -16.57
CA GLN A 382 -8.06 10.02 -17.74
C GLN A 382 -7.38 8.66 -17.70
N LEU A 383 -7.49 7.92 -18.79
CA LEU A 383 -6.80 6.66 -18.97
C LEU A 383 -5.61 6.90 -19.90
N TRP A 384 -4.47 6.39 -19.46
CA TRP A 384 -3.24 6.35 -20.22
C TRP A 384 -2.80 4.90 -20.35
N PHE A 385 -2.37 4.54 -21.56
CA PHE A 385 -1.84 3.22 -21.87
C PHE A 385 -0.39 3.38 -22.32
N SER A 386 0.44 2.38 -22.02
CA SER A 386 1.86 2.36 -22.36
C SER A 386 2.18 1.09 -23.12
N PRO A 387 3.22 1.07 -23.98
CA PRO A 387 4.12 2.19 -24.23
C PRO A 387 3.48 3.27 -25.10
N ASN A 388 3.75 4.55 -24.80
CA ASN A 388 3.17 5.72 -25.46
C ASN A 388 4.24 6.69 -25.99
N THR A 389 5.42 6.14 -26.28
CA THR A 389 6.49 6.86 -26.95
C THR A 389 6.84 6.18 -28.27
N LYS A 390 7.11 7.01 -29.29
CA LYS A 390 7.63 6.53 -30.58
C LYS A 390 8.99 5.83 -30.42
N ALA A 391 9.87 6.37 -29.59
CA ALA A 391 11.16 5.78 -29.28
C ALA A 391 11.01 4.62 -28.29
N LYS A 392 11.83 3.58 -28.45
CA LYS A 392 11.95 2.44 -27.51
C LYS A 392 12.96 2.71 -26.39
N THR A 393 13.47 3.94 -26.31
CA THR A 393 14.49 4.35 -25.35
C THR A 393 14.09 5.66 -24.67
N ARG A 394 14.70 5.92 -23.51
CA ARG A 394 14.44 7.11 -22.71
C ARG A 394 14.87 8.39 -23.44
N ASN A 395 13.98 9.38 -23.52
CA ASN A 395 14.34 10.76 -23.83
C ASN A 395 14.39 11.59 -22.55
N ILE A 396 15.57 11.95 -22.08
CA ILE A 396 15.73 12.72 -20.83
C ILE A 396 15.24 14.17 -20.93
N LYS A 397 15.07 14.70 -22.15
CA LYS A 397 14.67 16.10 -22.39
C LYS A 397 13.17 16.31 -22.45
N LYS A 398 12.39 15.23 -22.62
CA LYS A 398 10.93 15.30 -22.79
C LYS A 398 10.27 14.15 -22.05
N ALA A 399 9.39 14.49 -21.12
CA ALA A 399 8.56 13.51 -20.45
C ALA A 399 7.64 12.79 -21.46
N PRO A 400 7.43 11.47 -21.30
CA PRO A 400 6.33 10.75 -21.94
C PRO A 400 4.98 11.42 -21.66
N PRO A 401 4.00 11.37 -22.58
CA PRO A 401 2.78 12.18 -22.48
C PRO A 401 1.94 11.91 -21.23
N ASP A 402 1.88 10.65 -20.80
CA ASP A 402 1.23 10.19 -19.57
C ASP A 402 1.88 10.79 -18.31
N LEU A 403 3.21 10.70 -18.20
CA LEU A 403 3.97 11.25 -17.09
C LEU A 403 4.03 12.77 -17.11
N ASP A 404 4.03 13.40 -18.30
CA ASP A 404 3.92 14.86 -18.42
C ASP A 404 2.59 15.36 -17.83
N ALA A 405 1.48 14.66 -18.12
CA ALA A 405 0.18 14.97 -17.54
C ALA A 405 0.20 14.81 -16.00
N LEU A 406 0.74 13.70 -15.50
CA LEU A 406 0.85 13.46 -14.06
C LEU A 406 1.78 14.47 -13.36
N PHE A 407 2.95 14.74 -13.92
CA PHE A 407 3.92 15.63 -13.31
C PHE A 407 3.41 17.05 -13.23
N LYS A 408 2.65 17.52 -14.22
CA LYS A 408 1.95 18.82 -14.15
C LYS A 408 0.93 18.86 -13.01
N LEU A 409 0.17 17.79 -12.77
CA LEU A 409 -0.74 17.73 -11.63
C LEU A 409 0.03 17.79 -10.30
N MET A 410 1.11 17.04 -10.16
CA MET A 410 1.96 17.05 -8.95
C MET A 410 2.62 18.42 -8.73
N GLN A 411 3.13 19.04 -9.79
CA GLN A 411 3.70 20.38 -9.74
C GLN A 411 2.66 21.46 -9.48
N ASN A 412 1.36 21.19 -9.67
CA ASN A 412 0.27 22.10 -9.33
C ASN A 412 -0.42 21.75 -8.00
N ALA A 413 0.05 20.73 -7.28
CA ALA A 413 -0.44 20.40 -5.94
C ALA A 413 -0.35 21.62 -5.01
N GLN A 414 -1.40 21.83 -4.23
CA GLN A 414 -1.54 23.01 -3.36
C GLN A 414 -1.28 22.71 -1.89
N GLN A 415 -1.62 21.51 -1.43
CA GLN A 415 -1.65 21.17 -0.02
C GLN A 415 -0.80 19.93 0.30
N ALA A 416 -0.97 18.84 -0.46
CA ALA A 416 -0.23 17.61 -0.19
C ALA A 416 -0.07 16.67 -1.39
N ILE A 417 1.00 15.89 -1.37
CA ILE A 417 1.25 14.75 -2.25
C ILE A 417 1.55 13.52 -1.40
N PHE A 418 0.76 12.46 -1.57
CA PHE A 418 1.00 11.14 -0.97
C PHE A 418 1.37 10.14 -2.05
N PHE A 419 2.32 9.24 -1.83
CA PHE A 419 2.64 8.20 -2.81
C PHE A 419 3.13 6.88 -2.22
N LEU A 420 2.90 5.80 -2.96
CA LEU A 420 3.52 4.50 -2.76
C LEU A 420 4.09 4.00 -4.08
N ALA A 421 5.32 3.51 -4.05
CA ALA A 421 6.01 3.07 -5.26
C ALA A 421 6.89 1.85 -5.03
N PHE A 422 6.90 0.93 -6.01
CA PHE A 422 7.83 -0.19 -6.04
C PHE A 422 9.25 0.25 -6.44
N LEU A 423 9.47 0.42 -7.74
CA LEU A 423 10.72 0.86 -8.36
C LEU A 423 10.41 1.67 -9.62
N PRO A 424 10.13 2.98 -9.49
CA PRO A 424 9.81 3.81 -10.65
C PRO A 424 11.07 4.14 -11.48
N ALA A 425 12.20 4.39 -10.80
CA ALA A 425 13.51 4.65 -11.39
C ALA A 425 14.60 4.59 -10.33
N ARG A 426 15.87 4.45 -10.75
CA ARG A 426 17.03 4.59 -9.85
C ARG A 426 17.24 6.07 -9.46
N GLY A 427 17.57 6.32 -8.20
CA GLY A 427 17.69 7.65 -7.59
C GLY A 427 16.38 8.45 -7.58
N GLY A 428 15.25 7.83 -7.95
CA GLY A 428 13.98 8.52 -8.18
C GLY A 428 13.95 9.40 -9.44
N LEU A 429 15.01 9.39 -10.27
CA LEU A 429 15.14 10.28 -11.43
C LEU A 429 14.13 9.96 -12.53
N TYR A 430 13.59 10.99 -13.18
CA TYR A 430 12.59 10.85 -14.25
C TYR A 430 11.35 10.05 -13.79
N SER A 431 10.90 10.34 -12.57
CA SER A 431 9.76 9.67 -11.96
C SER A 431 8.94 10.56 -11.05
N ILE A 432 7.86 10.01 -10.51
CA ILE A 432 7.05 10.67 -9.48
C ILE A 432 7.86 11.01 -8.22
N ILE A 433 8.92 10.27 -7.89
CA ILE A 433 9.73 10.53 -6.69
C ILE A 433 10.49 11.84 -6.85
N GLU A 434 11.17 12.04 -7.97
CA GLU A 434 11.86 13.29 -8.26
C GLU A 434 10.86 14.46 -8.34
N THR A 435 9.72 14.26 -8.99
CA THR A 435 8.69 15.29 -9.13
C THR A 435 8.10 15.69 -7.77
N ALA A 436 7.81 14.73 -6.89
CA ALA A 436 7.32 14.99 -5.55
C ALA A 436 8.35 15.74 -4.70
N ARG A 437 9.63 15.32 -4.76
CA ARG A 437 10.73 16.02 -4.07
C ARG A 437 10.87 17.46 -4.56
N GLN A 438 10.91 17.67 -5.87
CA GLN A 438 11.00 19.02 -6.46
C GLN A 438 9.78 19.89 -6.10
N ALA A 439 8.58 19.31 -6.04
CA ALA A 439 7.38 20.02 -5.61
C ALA A 439 7.50 20.50 -4.14
N GLY A 440 7.96 19.64 -3.22
CA GLY A 440 8.21 20.02 -1.82
C GLY A 440 9.42 20.96 -1.62
N GLU A 441 10.38 20.97 -2.54
CA GLU A 441 11.47 21.94 -2.56
C GLU A 441 11.01 23.33 -3.00
N THR A 442 10.15 23.38 -4.02
CA THR A 442 9.67 24.62 -4.63
C THR A 442 8.50 25.26 -3.89
N LYS A 443 7.66 24.47 -3.21
CA LYS A 443 6.54 24.95 -2.40
C LYS A 443 6.80 24.63 -0.92
N PRO A 444 7.24 25.60 -0.11
CA PRO A 444 7.66 25.33 1.26
C PRO A 444 6.55 24.73 2.11
N ASP A 445 5.27 25.07 1.88
CA ASP A 445 4.15 24.59 2.70
C ASP A 445 3.52 23.28 2.18
N LEU A 446 4.03 22.72 1.08
CA LEU A 446 3.50 21.49 0.49
C LEU A 446 3.97 20.27 1.29
N LEU A 447 3.02 19.52 1.84
CA LEU A 447 3.29 18.24 2.49
C LEU A 447 3.56 17.16 1.44
N VAL A 448 4.67 16.43 1.57
CA VAL A 448 4.97 15.27 0.72
C VAL A 448 5.25 14.06 1.60
N VAL A 449 4.49 12.97 1.42
CA VAL A 449 4.62 11.75 2.23
C VAL A 449 4.65 10.53 1.31
N GLY A 450 5.64 9.65 1.45
CA GLY A 450 5.61 8.43 0.67
C GLY A 450 6.52 7.30 1.14
N ALA A 451 6.21 6.09 0.69
CA ALA A 451 7.00 4.90 0.95
C ALA A 451 7.44 4.19 -0.34
N ILE A 452 8.67 3.70 -0.35
CA ILE A 452 9.34 3.10 -1.51
C ILE A 452 9.76 1.67 -1.17
N SER A 453 9.49 0.71 -2.05
CA SER A 453 9.92 -0.67 -1.84
C SER A 453 11.40 -0.88 -2.12
N ASP A 454 11.89 -0.47 -3.30
CA ASP A 454 13.26 -0.72 -3.72
C ASP A 454 14.17 0.43 -3.28
N PRO A 455 15.21 0.16 -2.46
CA PRO A 455 16.08 1.21 -1.94
C PRO A 455 16.83 1.98 -3.03
N THR A 456 16.98 1.43 -4.23
CA THR A 456 17.64 2.12 -5.34
C THR A 456 16.82 3.28 -5.89
N ALA A 457 15.52 3.36 -5.57
CA ALA A 457 14.66 4.47 -5.97
C ALA A 457 14.66 5.65 -4.97
N MET A 458 15.31 5.50 -3.82
CA MET A 458 15.38 6.57 -2.81
C MET A 458 16.12 7.80 -3.34
N PRO A 459 15.65 9.03 -3.02
CA PRO A 459 16.45 10.23 -3.20
C PRO A 459 17.79 10.11 -2.47
N GLY A 460 18.88 10.48 -3.15
CA GLY A 460 20.23 10.36 -2.61
C GLY A 460 20.86 8.97 -2.79
N TYR A 461 20.20 8.03 -3.46
CA TYR A 461 20.83 6.76 -3.84
C TYR A 461 22.07 6.98 -4.72
N GLN A 462 23.14 6.26 -4.43
CA GLN A 462 24.36 6.23 -5.26
C GLN A 462 24.53 4.82 -5.86
N ALA A 463 24.90 4.72 -7.14
CA ALA A 463 25.22 3.42 -7.72
C ALA A 463 26.59 2.97 -7.19
N LYS A 464 26.78 1.65 -7.00
CA LYS A 464 28.14 1.12 -6.77
C LYS A 464 28.89 1.23 -8.11
N GLU A 465 30.11 1.76 -8.11
CA GLU A 465 30.99 1.64 -9.28
C GLU A 465 31.35 0.16 -9.44
N ALA A 466 31.31 -0.36 -10.67
CA ALA A 466 31.68 -1.74 -10.93
C ALA A 466 33.21 -1.82 -10.90
N GLU A 467 33.78 -2.25 -9.79
CA GLU A 467 35.19 -2.65 -9.76
C GLU A 467 35.30 -4.12 -10.15
N ASP A 468 36.18 -4.40 -11.11
CA ASP A 468 36.41 -5.73 -11.65
C ASP A 468 37.04 -6.63 -10.56
N GLY A 469 36.25 -7.55 -10.01
CA GLY A 469 36.76 -8.78 -9.39
C GLY A 469 37.01 -8.79 -7.89
N GLU A 470 36.55 -7.82 -7.10
CA GLU A 470 36.64 -7.89 -5.63
C GLU A 470 35.35 -8.42 -4.98
N GLU A 471 35.52 -9.26 -3.95
CA GLU A 471 34.44 -9.69 -3.06
C GLU A 471 33.79 -8.47 -2.38
N ASP A 472 32.49 -8.59 -2.07
CA ASP A 472 31.63 -7.48 -1.63
C ASP A 472 31.98 -7.06 -0.18
N ASP A 473 33.09 -6.35 0.01
CA ASP A 473 33.60 -5.85 1.30
C ASP A 473 32.87 -4.58 1.80
N GLU A 474 31.70 -4.24 1.23
CA GLU A 474 30.91 -3.05 1.63
C GLU A 474 30.41 -3.20 3.07
N THR A 475 30.84 -2.29 3.95
CA THR A 475 30.34 -2.23 5.33
C THR A 475 28.85 -1.85 5.36
N PRO A 476 28.10 -2.23 6.42
CA PRO A 476 26.70 -1.82 6.59
C PRO A 476 26.49 -0.30 6.50
N GLU A 477 27.46 0.49 6.99
CA GLU A 477 27.46 1.95 6.97
C GLU A 477 27.61 2.49 5.53
N GLU A 478 28.55 1.95 4.75
CA GLU A 478 28.74 2.31 3.34
C GLU A 478 27.50 1.94 2.50
N ALA A 479 26.94 0.75 2.73
CA ALA A 479 25.71 0.30 2.08
C ALA A 479 24.52 1.23 2.40
N ALA A 480 24.44 1.74 3.63
CA ALA A 480 23.38 2.63 4.09
C ALA A 480 23.56 4.07 3.58
N ALA A 481 24.79 4.58 3.53
CA ALA A 481 25.09 5.88 2.92
C ALA A 481 24.67 5.90 1.44
N ARG A 482 24.94 4.79 0.74
CA ARG A 482 24.57 4.59 -0.65
C ARG A 482 23.07 4.36 -0.88
N LYS A 483 22.39 3.76 0.10
CA LYS A 483 20.95 3.44 0.05
C LYS A 483 20.26 4.06 1.26
N PRO A 484 19.82 5.33 1.19
CA PRO A 484 19.20 6.02 2.32
C PRO A 484 17.96 5.30 2.85
N TYR A 485 17.76 5.30 4.17
CA TYR A 485 16.54 4.77 4.81
C TYR A 485 15.39 5.78 4.79
N VAL A 486 15.72 7.05 5.01
CA VAL A 486 14.78 8.15 5.18
C VAL A 486 15.33 9.38 4.47
N TYR A 487 14.46 10.07 3.74
CA TYR A 487 14.68 11.42 3.23
C TYR A 487 13.66 12.34 3.92
N ASP A 488 14.14 13.19 4.81
CA ASP A 488 13.35 14.22 5.49
C ASP A 488 13.92 15.59 5.10
N ALA A 489 13.10 16.45 4.48
CA ALA A 489 13.47 17.82 4.13
C ALA A 489 12.24 18.74 4.26
N ARG A 490 12.20 19.56 5.33
CA ARG A 490 11.00 20.34 5.73
C ARG A 490 9.77 19.42 5.82
N HIS A 491 8.73 19.70 5.04
CA HIS A 491 7.48 18.93 4.96
C HIS A 491 7.53 17.75 3.96
N THR A 492 8.72 17.38 3.46
CA THR A 492 8.90 16.21 2.61
C THR A 492 9.45 15.04 3.40
N HIS A 493 8.69 13.95 3.47
CA HIS A 493 9.00 12.74 4.22
C HIS A 493 8.87 11.49 3.35
N ILE A 494 10.00 10.92 2.97
CA ILE A 494 10.05 9.72 2.12
C ILE A 494 10.83 8.63 2.84
N VAL A 495 10.28 7.42 2.88
CA VAL A 495 10.94 6.27 3.53
C VAL A 495 11.03 5.08 2.61
N ARG A 496 12.05 4.25 2.81
CA ARG A 496 12.07 2.92 2.22
C ARG A 496 11.38 1.90 3.12
N ALA A 497 10.83 0.86 2.54
CA ALA A 497 10.37 -0.30 3.26
C ALA A 497 11.53 -0.93 4.06
N SER A 498 11.29 -1.24 5.34
CA SER A 498 12.29 -1.73 6.30
C SER A 498 11.60 -2.62 7.35
N ASN A 499 12.31 -3.54 8.00
CA ASN A 499 11.80 -4.39 9.07
C ASN A 499 12.60 -4.17 10.37
N LEU A 500 12.07 -4.64 11.50
CA LEU A 500 12.90 -4.92 12.68
C LEU A 500 13.58 -6.28 12.45
N GLY A 501 14.80 -6.27 11.93
CA GLY A 501 15.61 -7.48 11.71
C GLY A 501 16.24 -8.02 13.00
N ALA A 502 16.88 -9.20 12.88
CA ALA A 502 17.67 -9.78 13.96
C ALA A 502 18.71 -8.78 14.49
N GLY A 503 18.80 -8.64 15.81
CA GLY A 503 19.69 -7.68 16.47
C GLY A 503 19.25 -6.20 16.42
N THR A 504 18.10 -5.88 15.81
CA THR A 504 17.48 -4.53 15.86
C THR A 504 16.18 -4.48 16.66
N ALA A 505 15.69 -5.64 17.12
CA ALA A 505 14.67 -5.76 18.15
C ALA A 505 15.11 -5.06 19.44
N LEU A 506 14.22 -4.31 20.08
CA LEU A 506 14.44 -3.53 21.29
C LEU A 506 13.24 -3.66 22.21
N GLY A 507 13.46 -3.67 23.53
CA GLY A 507 12.41 -4.02 24.50
C GLY A 507 11.82 -5.39 24.18
N ASP A 508 10.49 -5.48 24.10
CA ASP A 508 9.76 -6.71 23.76
C ASP A 508 9.43 -6.86 22.26
N PHE A 509 9.95 -5.98 21.38
CA PHE A 509 9.79 -6.18 19.94
C PHE A 509 10.59 -7.40 19.47
N GLU A 510 10.10 -8.09 18.45
CA GLU A 510 10.79 -9.26 17.89
C GLU A 510 11.22 -9.05 16.44
N ALA A 511 11.97 -10.02 15.91
CA ALA A 511 12.43 -9.99 14.52
C ALA A 511 11.28 -10.27 13.53
N GLU A 512 11.29 -9.55 12.42
CA GLU A 512 10.26 -9.56 11.38
C GLU A 512 10.80 -10.06 10.04
N ILE A 513 9.93 -10.61 9.21
CA ILE A 513 10.23 -10.92 7.81
C ILE A 513 9.79 -9.73 6.94
N LEU A 514 10.73 -9.09 6.25
CA LEU A 514 10.44 -7.93 5.41
C LEU A 514 9.70 -8.29 4.11
N LYS A 515 10.12 -9.38 3.45
CA LYS A 515 9.64 -9.76 2.12
C LYS A 515 9.71 -11.27 1.87
N LEU A 516 8.72 -11.79 1.15
CA LEU A 516 8.70 -13.15 0.60
C LEU A 516 9.19 -13.19 -0.87
N GLY A 517 9.04 -12.08 -1.58
CA GLY A 517 9.51 -11.92 -2.97
C GLY A 517 10.44 -10.72 -3.13
N THR A 518 10.46 -10.15 -4.33
CA THR A 518 11.26 -8.95 -4.62
C THR A 518 10.63 -7.69 -4.05
N ALA A 519 9.32 -7.53 -4.24
CA ALA A 519 8.57 -6.35 -3.83
C ALA A 519 8.01 -6.46 -2.40
N ILE A 520 7.85 -5.29 -1.78
CA ILE A 520 7.28 -5.10 -0.43
C ILE A 520 6.09 -4.14 -0.55
N VAL A 521 6.36 -2.94 -1.07
CA VAL A 521 5.35 -1.96 -1.47
C VAL A 521 5.18 -2.11 -2.98
N HIS A 522 4.15 -2.83 -3.40
CA HIS A 522 3.90 -3.07 -4.83
C HIS A 522 2.79 -2.16 -5.39
N ASP A 523 2.19 -1.34 -4.55
CA ASP A 523 1.35 -0.21 -4.94
C ASP A 523 2.05 0.73 -5.94
N LYS A 524 1.25 1.25 -6.87
CA LYS A 524 1.60 2.34 -7.80
C LYS A 524 0.56 3.43 -7.56
N ILE A 525 0.81 4.28 -6.57
CA ILE A 525 -0.18 5.25 -6.09
C ILE A 525 0.44 6.64 -6.04
N VAL A 526 -0.29 7.62 -6.55
CA VAL A 526 -0.10 9.04 -6.20
C VAL A 526 -1.46 9.62 -5.81
N VAL A 527 -1.52 10.35 -4.71
CA VAL A 527 -2.70 11.09 -4.25
C VAL A 527 -2.32 12.54 -4.09
N ILE A 528 -3.07 13.46 -4.68
CA ILE A 528 -2.82 14.90 -4.64
C ILE A 528 -3.99 15.57 -3.96
N ASP A 529 -3.68 16.41 -2.97
CA ASP A 529 -4.62 17.23 -2.21
C ASP A 529 -5.87 16.46 -1.74
N PRO A 530 -5.76 15.33 -1.03
CA PRO A 530 -6.90 14.45 -0.69
C PRO A 530 -8.02 15.11 0.13
N LEU A 531 -7.81 16.30 0.69
CA LEU A 531 -8.83 17.05 1.43
C LEU A 531 -9.46 18.18 0.61
N SER A 532 -9.05 18.35 -0.65
CA SER A 532 -9.57 19.32 -1.61
C SER A 532 -10.62 18.69 -2.52
N ASP A 533 -11.57 19.51 -2.98
CA ASP A 533 -12.55 19.09 -4.00
C ASP A 533 -11.90 18.90 -5.38
N ASN A 534 -10.69 19.47 -5.59
CA ASN A 534 -9.88 19.25 -6.79
C ASN A 534 -8.82 18.15 -6.61
N CYS A 535 -9.03 17.23 -5.66
CA CYS A 535 -8.12 16.12 -5.38
C CYS A 535 -7.89 15.23 -6.62
N THR A 536 -6.79 14.47 -6.60
CA THR A 536 -6.45 13.49 -7.64
C THR A 536 -6.00 12.18 -7.02
N VAL A 537 -6.45 11.06 -7.58
CA VAL A 537 -5.95 9.71 -7.31
C VAL A 537 -5.38 9.12 -8.59
N VAL A 538 -4.19 8.55 -8.51
CA VAL A 538 -3.52 7.90 -9.63
C VAL A 538 -3.19 6.48 -9.23
N THR A 539 -3.61 5.52 -10.05
CA THR A 539 -3.22 4.11 -9.88
C THR A 539 -3.28 3.33 -11.19
N GLY A 540 -3.07 2.02 -11.14
CA GLY A 540 -2.96 1.13 -12.28
C GLY A 540 -1.74 0.22 -12.16
N SER A 541 -1.31 -0.33 -13.28
CA SER A 541 -0.12 -1.18 -13.30
C SER A 541 1.19 -0.40 -13.46
N HIS A 542 1.11 0.82 -13.99
CA HIS A 542 2.24 1.66 -14.40
C HIS A 542 3.22 1.95 -13.27
N ASN A 543 4.50 1.58 -13.42
CA ASN A 543 5.52 1.80 -12.39
C ASN A 543 5.88 3.29 -12.12
N LEU A 544 5.25 4.26 -12.78
CA LEU A 544 5.36 5.71 -12.49
C LEU A 544 6.76 6.33 -12.71
N GLY A 545 7.53 5.78 -13.65
CA GLY A 545 8.78 6.37 -14.15
C GLY A 545 8.97 6.08 -15.64
N TYR A 546 9.88 6.79 -16.31
CA TYR A 546 9.91 6.83 -17.79
C TYR A 546 9.95 5.45 -18.45
N LYS A 547 10.65 4.47 -17.85
CA LYS A 547 10.74 3.10 -18.39
C LYS A 547 9.36 2.48 -18.63
N ALA A 548 8.43 2.72 -17.71
CA ALA A 548 7.06 2.25 -17.84
C ALA A 548 6.39 2.78 -19.12
N SER A 549 6.57 4.06 -19.42
CA SER A 549 5.96 4.71 -20.58
C SER A 549 6.61 4.37 -21.92
N TYR A 550 7.92 4.05 -21.98
CA TYR A 550 8.59 3.79 -23.26
C TYR A 550 8.85 2.30 -23.59
N GLU A 551 8.86 1.40 -22.59
CA GLU A 551 9.27 0.00 -22.75
C GLU A 551 8.18 -1.02 -22.37
N ASN A 552 7.18 -0.66 -21.56
CA ASN A 552 6.29 -1.64 -20.94
C ASN A 552 4.84 -1.52 -21.42
N ASP A 553 4.13 -2.66 -21.50
CA ASP A 553 2.67 -2.64 -21.61
C ASP A 553 2.07 -2.39 -20.23
N GLU A 554 1.56 -1.19 -20.00
CA GLU A 554 1.01 -0.78 -18.72
C GLU A 554 -0.23 0.08 -18.92
N ASN A 555 -0.94 0.35 -17.83
CA ASN A 555 -2.01 1.33 -17.79
C ASN A 555 -1.87 2.20 -16.54
N MET A 556 -2.27 3.46 -16.68
CA MET A 556 -2.35 4.45 -15.62
C MET A 556 -3.70 5.16 -15.71
N LEU A 557 -4.41 5.15 -14.60
CA LEU A 557 -5.68 5.83 -14.42
C LEU A 557 -5.47 7.03 -13.50
N ILE A 558 -5.93 8.20 -13.93
CA ILE A 558 -5.96 9.43 -13.14
C ILE A 558 -7.43 9.80 -12.89
N ILE A 559 -7.90 9.72 -11.65
CA ILE A 559 -9.26 10.15 -11.24
C ILE A 559 -9.14 11.48 -10.51
N ARG A 560 -9.99 12.45 -10.85
CA ARG A 560 -9.98 13.82 -10.31
C ARG A 560 -11.35 14.19 -9.74
N GLY A 561 -11.36 14.74 -8.53
CA GLY A 561 -12.56 15.27 -7.87
C GLY A 561 -13.32 14.28 -6.97
N ASP A 562 -12.85 13.03 -6.85
CA ASP A 562 -13.43 12.07 -5.90
C ASP A 562 -12.73 12.15 -4.54
N LYS A 563 -13.25 13.03 -3.68
CA LYS A 563 -12.69 13.31 -2.35
C LYS A 563 -12.70 12.08 -1.42
N ARG A 564 -13.76 11.26 -1.47
CA ARG A 564 -13.85 10.08 -0.59
C ARG A 564 -12.82 9.02 -1.01
N LEU A 565 -12.67 8.79 -2.32
CA LEU A 565 -11.64 7.91 -2.85
C LEU A 565 -10.24 8.42 -2.52
N ALA A 566 -9.99 9.72 -2.70
CA ALA A 566 -8.69 10.33 -2.39
C ALA A 566 -8.31 10.20 -0.92
N GLN A 567 -9.25 10.42 -0.01
CA GLN A 567 -9.05 10.21 1.42
C GLN A 567 -8.72 8.74 1.74
N ALA A 568 -9.43 7.77 1.15
CA ALA A 568 -9.17 6.36 1.35
C ALA A 568 -7.76 5.95 0.86
N TYR A 569 -7.36 6.39 -0.33
CA TYR A 569 -6.02 6.15 -0.84
C TYR A 569 -4.94 6.82 0.01
N ALA A 570 -5.16 8.05 0.50
CA ALA A 570 -4.23 8.71 1.41
C ALA A 570 -4.08 7.96 2.73
N VAL A 571 -5.17 7.44 3.30
CA VAL A 571 -5.14 6.56 4.48
C VAL A 571 -4.36 5.28 4.20
N HIS A 572 -4.50 4.67 3.02
CA HIS A 572 -3.67 3.52 2.62
C HIS A 572 -2.18 3.89 2.56
N VAL A 573 -1.82 5.05 1.98
CA VAL A 573 -0.43 5.53 2.00
C VAL A 573 0.07 5.67 3.44
N LEU A 574 -0.74 6.19 4.36
CA LEU A 574 -0.37 6.31 5.78
C LEU A 574 -0.26 4.96 6.50
N ASP A 575 -1.05 3.94 6.12
CA ASP A 575 -0.92 2.57 6.65
C ASP A 575 0.45 1.97 6.29
N VAL A 576 0.92 2.24 5.08
CA VAL A 576 2.23 1.73 4.64
C VAL A 576 3.36 2.61 5.16
N TYR A 577 3.23 3.93 5.05
CA TYR A 577 4.25 4.90 5.46
C TYR A 577 4.56 4.82 6.95
N ASP A 578 3.58 4.97 7.86
CA ASP A 578 3.89 5.01 9.31
C ASP A 578 4.37 3.65 9.82
N HIS A 579 4.01 2.55 9.16
CA HIS A 579 4.56 1.22 9.44
C HIS A 579 6.08 1.19 9.15
N TYR A 580 6.50 1.63 7.98
CA TYR A 580 7.92 1.61 7.62
C TYR A 580 8.72 2.79 8.18
N ARG A 581 8.09 3.92 8.48
CA ARG A 581 8.74 5.14 8.99
C ARG A 581 9.50 4.90 10.28
N TYR A 582 8.87 4.23 11.24
CA TYR A 582 9.51 3.88 12.50
C TYR A 582 10.70 2.93 12.30
N ARG A 583 10.53 1.90 11.46
CA ARG A 583 11.56 0.89 11.19
C ARG A 583 12.77 1.48 10.46
N ALA A 584 12.52 2.29 9.44
CA ALA A 584 13.55 3.00 8.69
C ALA A 584 14.30 4.01 9.57
N TRP A 585 13.59 4.72 10.45
CA TRP A 585 14.21 5.62 11.43
C TRP A 585 15.08 4.89 12.44
N GLN A 586 14.61 3.77 12.99
CA GLN A 586 15.39 2.94 13.91
C GLN A 586 16.68 2.44 13.27
N ALA A 587 16.58 1.90 12.06
CA ALA A 587 17.74 1.42 11.33
C ALA A 587 18.74 2.55 11.05
N LYS A 588 18.26 3.71 10.59
CA LYS A 588 19.09 4.90 10.37
C LYS A 588 19.80 5.34 11.65
N ASN A 589 19.06 5.57 12.74
CA ASN A 589 19.62 6.11 13.97
C ASN A 589 20.61 5.14 14.63
N LYS A 590 20.33 3.84 14.58
CA LYS A 590 21.25 2.81 15.08
C LYS A 590 22.60 2.88 14.34
N LEU A 591 22.57 3.00 13.01
CA LEU A 591 23.78 3.11 12.18
C LEU A 591 24.54 4.42 12.43
N GLU A 592 23.82 5.53 12.64
CA GLU A 592 24.43 6.84 12.90
C GLU A 592 24.87 7.03 14.38
N GLY A 593 24.76 6.01 15.24
CA GLY A 593 25.07 6.12 16.66
C GLY A 593 24.17 7.11 17.42
N LYS A 594 22.98 7.42 16.89
CA LYS A 594 22.00 8.33 17.48
C LYS A 594 21.02 7.60 18.38
N PRO A 595 20.32 8.31 19.29
CA PRO A 595 19.30 7.71 20.14
C PRO A 595 18.23 6.96 19.33
N VAL A 596 17.95 5.73 19.75
CA VAL A 596 16.91 4.84 19.23
C VAL A 596 15.77 4.73 20.23
N PHE A 597 14.59 4.29 19.77
CA PHE A 597 13.48 4.01 20.69
C PHE A 597 13.81 2.84 21.60
N SER A 598 13.56 2.94 22.90
CA SER A 598 13.93 1.93 23.90
C SER A 598 13.03 0.69 23.89
N GLY A 599 11.89 0.74 23.18
CA GLY A 599 10.85 -0.29 23.26
C GLY A 599 9.77 0.01 24.30
N HIS A 600 9.82 1.15 24.99
CA HIS A 600 8.87 1.52 26.05
C HIS A 600 8.32 2.93 25.86
N ILE A 601 7.06 3.16 26.24
CA ILE A 601 6.46 4.50 26.29
C ILE A 601 6.87 5.25 27.57
N ASP A 602 6.92 6.58 27.47
CA ASP A 602 7.42 7.48 28.53
C ASP A 602 6.50 7.51 29.77
N LEU A 603 7.08 7.71 30.95
CA LEU A 603 6.36 7.81 32.24
C LEU A 603 6.02 9.25 32.67
N ASN A 604 6.14 10.22 31.77
CA ASN A 604 5.90 11.64 32.02
C ASN A 604 5.42 12.33 30.73
N ASP A 605 5.06 13.61 30.81
CA ASP A 605 4.48 14.40 29.72
C ASP A 605 5.48 14.96 28.69
N ARG A 606 6.79 14.74 28.85
CA ARG A 606 7.82 15.31 27.95
C ARG A 606 7.68 14.83 26.51
N TRP A 607 7.09 13.67 26.27
CA TRP A 607 6.83 13.17 24.91
C TRP A 607 5.90 14.09 24.12
N LEU A 608 5.04 14.86 24.81
CA LEU A 608 4.05 15.76 24.22
C LEU A 608 4.69 17.07 23.71
N ASP A 609 5.80 17.49 24.32
CA ASP A 609 6.50 18.75 24.01
C ASP A 609 6.82 18.88 22.51
N ARG A 610 7.26 17.80 21.88
CA ARG A 610 7.58 17.79 20.44
C ARG A 610 6.38 18.02 19.52
N TYR A 611 5.16 17.80 20.01
CA TYR A 611 3.90 18.02 19.28
C TYR A 611 3.28 19.38 19.57
N VAL A 612 3.49 19.93 20.77
CA VAL A 612 2.97 21.25 21.18
C VAL A 612 3.94 22.37 20.79
N ASN A 613 5.22 22.22 21.13
CA ASN A 613 6.25 23.24 20.97
C ASN A 613 7.25 22.91 19.84
N GLY A 614 7.20 21.68 19.31
CA GLY A 614 8.14 21.20 18.31
C GLY A 614 7.62 21.27 16.87
N ASN A 615 8.50 20.92 15.92
CA ASN A 615 8.18 20.85 14.48
C ASN A 615 7.57 19.49 14.07
N LYS A 616 7.05 18.67 15.00
CA LYS A 616 6.39 17.40 14.64
C LYS A 616 4.89 17.62 14.56
N GLY A 617 4.30 17.25 13.44
CA GLY A 617 2.85 17.20 13.36
C GLY A 617 2.27 17.47 11.98
N ASP A 618 3.08 17.74 10.96
CA ASP A 618 2.58 18.24 9.67
C ASP A 618 1.53 17.33 9.03
N VAL A 619 1.69 16.01 9.12
CA VAL A 619 0.65 15.05 8.71
C VAL A 619 -0.60 15.20 9.56
N THR A 620 -0.47 15.25 10.89
CA THR A 620 -1.60 15.47 11.80
C THR A 620 -2.33 16.78 11.45
N GLN A 621 -1.59 17.88 11.33
CA GLN A 621 -2.09 19.22 11.06
C GLN A 621 -2.78 19.30 9.70
N TYR A 622 -2.22 18.66 8.66
CA TYR A 622 -2.86 18.57 7.36
C TYR A 622 -4.25 17.93 7.45
N PHE A 623 -4.38 16.78 8.11
CA PHE A 623 -5.67 16.09 8.26
C PHE A 623 -6.65 16.80 9.18
N LEU A 624 -6.15 17.50 10.21
CA LEU A 624 -6.96 18.39 11.02
C LEU A 624 -7.50 19.56 10.21
N ASN A 625 -6.77 20.08 9.22
CA ASN A 625 -7.23 21.22 8.41
C ASN A 625 -8.26 20.86 7.33
N GLY A 626 -8.59 19.58 7.15
CA GLY A 626 -9.73 19.16 6.34
C GLY A 626 -11.01 19.83 6.83
N ARG A 627 -11.68 20.59 5.97
CA ARG A 627 -13.00 21.16 6.22
C ARG A 627 -14.08 20.29 5.56
#